data_AF-A0A2E3CYL5-F1
#
_entry.id   AF-A0A2E3CYL5-F1
#
_cell.length_a   1.000
_cell.length_b   1.000
_cell.length_c   1.000
_cell.angle_alpha   90.00
_cell.angle_beta   90.00
_cell.angle_gamma   90.00
#
_symmetry.space_group_name_H-M   'P 1'
#
loop_
_entity.id
_entity.type
_entity.pdbx_description
1 polymer ?
#
loop_
_entity_poly.entity_id
_entity_poly.type
_entity_poly.pdbx_seq_one_letter_code
_entity_poly.pdbx_strand_id
1 'polypeptide(L)' 'MTVDLAQKQAELTAKRDELLQRLEAIKRDYRSGLSADSEEQAIQLENAEVLEEISRVTNEELQKVTQALERIERELKQS' A
#
# COMPACT_ATOMS: atom_id res chain seq x y z
N MET A 1 -3.48 0.50 28.95
CA MET A 1 -2.43 -0.34 28.33
C MET A 1 -2.99 -1.30 27.27
N THR A 2 -3.85 -2.27 27.59
CA THR A 2 -4.44 -3.15 26.55
C THR A 2 -5.37 -2.40 25.58
N VAL A 3 -6.14 -1.42 26.08
CA VAL A 3 -7.01 -0.57 25.24
C VAL A 3 -6.20 0.29 24.26
N ASP A 4 -5.05 0.84 24.68
CA ASP A 4 -4.15 1.63 23.82
C ASP A 4 -3.57 0.79 22.68
N LEU A 5 -3.19 -0.46 22.95
CA LEU A 5 -2.68 -1.38 21.94
C LEU A 5 -3.76 -1.79 20.94
N ALA A 6 -5.00 -2.02 21.40
CA ALA A 6 -6.12 -2.32 20.52
C ALA A 6 -6.49 -1.13 19.61
N GLN A 7 -6.45 0.11 20.13
CA GLN A 7 -6.62 1.31 19.31
C GLN A 7 -5.49 1.43 18.28
N LYS A 8 -4.23 1.23 18.69
CA LYS A 8 -3.08 1.27 17.79
C LYS A 8 -3.19 0.23 16.67
N GLN A 9 -3.68 -0.97 16.99
CA GLN A 9 -3.94 -2.03 16.01
C GLN A 9 -5.00 -1.60 14.98
N ALA A 10 -6.09 -0.98 15.44
CA ALA A 10 -7.15 -0.49 14.56
C ALA A 10 -6.64 0.62 13.63
N GLU A 11 -5.86 1.58 14.14
CA GLU A 11 -5.25 2.66 13.35
C GLU A 11 -4.30 2.11 12.27
N LEU A 12 -3.42 1.17 12.64
CA LEU A 12 -2.49 0.55 11.70
C LEU A 12 -3.22 -0.30 10.64
N THR A 13 -4.30 -0.96 11.02
CA THR A 13 -5.15 -1.72 10.09
C THR A 13 -5.83 -0.80 9.10
N ALA A 14 -6.42 0.31 9.56
CA ALA A 14 -7.02 1.32 8.70
C ALA A 14 -5.98 1.91 7.73
N LYS A 15 -4.78 2.22 8.21
CA LYS A 15 -3.69 2.73 7.37
C LYS A 15 -3.24 1.71 6.32
N ARG A 16 -3.16 0.43 6.67
CA ARG A 16 -2.87 -0.66 5.72
C ARG A 16 -3.92 -0.72 4.61
N ASP A 17 -5.20 -0.67 4.98
CA ASP A 17 -6.30 -0.80 4.02
C ASP A 17 -6.37 0.43 3.10
N GLU A 18 -6.10 1.63 3.61
CA GLU A 18 -5.97 2.85 2.81
C GLU A 18 -4.83 2.74 1.77
N LEU A 19 -3.64 2.28 2.19
CA LEU A 19 -2.51 2.08 1.29
C LEU A 19 -2.83 1.08 0.17
N LEU A 20 -3.53 -0.02 0.50
CA LEU A 20 -3.98 -1.01 -0.48
C LEU A 20 -4.99 -0.42 -1.46
N GLN A 21 -5.98 0.34 -0.97
CA GLN A 21 -6.97 0.99 -1.84
C GLN A 21 -6.31 1.99 -2.80
N ARG A 22 -5.37 2.79 -2.29
CA ARG A 22 -4.62 3.76 -3.11
C ARG A 22 -3.80 3.07 -4.19
N LEU A 23 -3.12 1.98 -3.85
CA LEU A 23 -2.36 1.18 -4.81
C LEU A 23 -3.27 0.63 -5.94
N GLU A 24 -4.44 0.10 -5.58
CA GLU A 24 -5.40 -0.46 -6.53
C GLU A 24 -6.09 0.60 -7.40
N ALA A 25 -6.24 1.83 -6.90
CA ALA A 25 -6.72 2.96 -7.69
C ALA A 25 -5.69 3.36 -8.75
N ILE A 26 -4.42 3.55 -8.34
CA ILE A 26 -3.32 3.93 -9.25
C ILE A 26 -3.14 2.88 -10.36
N LYS A 27 -3.19 1.59 -10.01
CA LYS A 27 -3.12 0.50 -11.02
C LYS A 27 -4.29 0.50 -12.00
N ARG A 28 -5.50 0.87 -11.55
CA ARG A 28 -6.70 0.93 -12.40
C ARG A 28 -6.63 2.11 -13.36
N ASP A 29 -6.23 3.28 -12.86
CA ASP A 29 -6.04 4.48 -13.70
C ASP A 29 -4.99 4.24 -14.78
N TYR A 30 -3.87 3.60 -14.42
CA TYR A 30 -2.84 3.19 -15.38
C TYR A 30 -3.39 2.23 -16.45
N ARG A 31 -4.16 1.21 -16.04
CA ARG A 31 -4.77 0.24 -16.97
C ARG A 31 -5.79 0.84 -17.92
N SER A 32 -6.51 1.89 -17.49
CA SER A 32 -7.55 2.53 -18.29
C SER A 32 -6.99 3.51 -19.34
N GLY A 33 -5.73 3.95 -19.21
CA GLY A 33 -5.07 4.86 -20.15
C GLY A 33 -4.37 4.19 -21.34
N LEU A 34 -4.40 2.85 -21.44
CA LEU A 34 -3.68 2.06 -22.47
C LEU A 34 -4.40 1.98 -23.83
N SER A 35 -4.90 3.11 -24.36
CA SER A 35 -5.52 3.14 -25.71
C SER A 35 -4.44 3.31 -26.78
N ALA A 36 -4.10 2.21 -27.46
CA ALA A 36 -2.93 2.07 -28.32
C ALA A 36 -2.82 3.08 -29.48
N ASP A 37 -2.03 4.14 -29.30
CA ASP A 37 -1.37 4.90 -30.37
C ASP A 37 0.15 4.97 -30.13
N SER A 38 0.95 4.90 -31.21
CA SER A 38 2.41 4.67 -31.12
C SER A 38 3.20 5.82 -30.49
N GLU A 39 2.62 7.02 -30.41
CA GLU A 39 3.18 8.20 -29.72
C GLU A 39 3.09 8.09 -28.19
N GLU A 40 2.18 7.27 -27.66
CA GLU A 40 2.00 7.07 -26.22
C GLU A 40 3.01 6.11 -25.61
N GLN A 41 3.83 5.43 -26.41
CA GLN A 41 4.69 4.34 -25.93
C GLN A 41 5.79 4.82 -24.97
N ALA A 42 6.36 6.01 -25.20
CA ALA A 42 7.33 6.62 -24.30
C ALA A 42 6.69 7.05 -22.97
N ILE A 43 5.48 7.62 -23.03
CA ILE A 43 4.69 8.03 -21.86
C ILE A 43 4.27 6.81 -21.04
N GLN A 44 3.91 5.70 -21.69
CA GLN A 44 3.55 4.46 -21.00
C GLN A 44 4.74 3.79 -20.32
N LEU A 45 5.96 3.92 -20.87
CA LEU A 45 7.18 3.43 -20.25
C LEU A 45 7.52 4.22 -18.99
N GLU A 46 7.51 5.56 -19.08
CA GLU A 46 7.73 6.46 -17.93
C GLU A 46 6.68 6.21 -16.83
N ASN A 47 5.41 6.08 -17.22
CA ASN A 47 4.33 5.75 -16.27
C ASN A 47 4.49 4.35 -15.66
N ALA A 48 5.07 3.37 -16.38
CA ALA A 48 5.35 2.05 -15.83
C ALA A 48 6.44 2.09 -14.76
N GLU A 49 7.53 2.84 -15.00
CA GLU A 49 8.61 3.03 -14.03
C GLU A 49 8.10 3.77 -12.77
N VAL A 50 7.27 4.81 -12.94
CA VAL A 50 6.63 5.51 -11.83
C VAL A 50 5.70 4.58 -11.05
N LEU A 51 4.90 3.75 -11.73
CA LEU A 51 4.01 2.78 -11.09
C LEU A 51 4.79 1.73 -10.30
N GLU A 52 5.91 1.25 -10.84
CA GLU A 52 6.79 0.30 -10.18
C GLU A 52 7.39 0.89 -8.91
N GLU A 53 7.88 2.12 -8.97
CA GLU A 53 8.45 2.81 -7.80
C GLU A 53 7.39 3.08 -6.73
N ILE A 54 6.19 3.55 -7.11
CA ILE A 54 5.06 3.70 -6.18
C ILE A 54 4.71 2.36 -5.55
N SER A 55 4.68 1.28 -6.33
CA SER A 55 4.38 -0.06 -5.84
C SER A 55 5.44 -0.54 -4.86
N ARG A 56 6.73 -0.31 -5.16
CA ARG A 56 7.85 -0.67 -4.29
C ARG A 56 7.76 0.06 -2.94
N VAL A 57 7.65 1.38 -2.96
CA VAL A 57 7.58 2.20 -1.74
C VAL A 57 6.33 1.86 -0.91
N THR A 58 5.18 1.67 -1.55
CA THR A 58 3.94 1.29 -0.85
C THR A 58 4.08 -0.09 -0.20
N ASN A 59 4.74 -1.04 -0.88
CA ASN A 59 4.95 -2.38 -0.35
C ASN A 59 5.94 -2.38 0.83
N GLU A 60 6.98 -1.55 0.79
CA GLU A 60 7.89 -1.34 1.92
C GLU A 60 7.17 -0.74 3.14
N GLU A 61 6.26 0.21 2.93
CA GLU A 61 5.45 0.78 4.01
C GLU A 61 4.45 -0.25 4.56
N LEU A 62 3.79 -1.03 3.70
CA LEU A 62 2.91 -2.13 4.09
C LEU A 62 3.64 -3.18 4.92
N GLN A 63 4.88 -3.53 4.57
CA GLN A 63 5.69 -4.44 5.37
C GLN A 63 5.96 -3.89 6.77
N LYS A 64 6.31 -2.60 6.89
CA LYS A 64 6.54 -1.96 8.20
C LYS A 64 5.28 -1.96 9.05
N VAL A 65 4.13 -1.62 8.46
CA VAL A 65 2.83 -1.64 9.15
C VAL A 65 2.45 -3.05 9.58
N THR A 66 2.67 -4.05 8.72
CA THR A 66 2.39 -5.45 9.02
C THR A 66 3.25 -5.95 10.18
N GLN A 67 4.56 -5.68 10.16
CA GLN A 67 5.45 -6.06 11.27
C GLN A 67 5.06 -5.36 12.59
N ALA A 68 4.62 -4.11 12.54
CA ALA A 68 4.13 -3.40 13.72
C ALA A 68 2.85 -4.04 14.28
N LEU A 69 1.92 -4.43 13.40
CA LEU A 69 0.70 -5.17 13.77
C LEU A 69 1.03 -6.52 14.41
N GLU A 70 1.95 -7.29 13.84
CA GLU A 70 2.37 -8.58 14.39
C GLU A 70 2.97 -8.44 15.80
N ARG A 71 3.76 -7.38 16.05
CA ARG A 71 4.29 -7.09 17.39
C ARG A 71 3.16 -6.79 18.36
N ILE A 72 2.23 -5.92 17.99
CA ILE A 72 1.08 -5.56 18.84
C ILE A 72 0.22 -6.80 19.13
N GLU A 73 0.01 -7.67 18.15
CA GLU A 73 -0.76 -8.91 18.33
C GLU A 73 -0.09 -9.87 19.32
N ARG A 74 1.24 -9.99 19.26
CA ARG A 74 2.00 -10.80 20.23
C ARG A 74 1.90 -10.24 21.64
N GLU A 75 2.07 -8.93 21.81
CA GLU A 75 1.94 -8.27 23.11
C GLU A 75 0.52 -8.42 23.68
N LEU A 76 -0.52 -8.30 22.84
CA LEU A 76 -1.92 -8.52 23.24
C LEU A 76 -2.22 -9.98 23.63
N LYS A 77 -1.55 -10.96 23.03
CA LYS A 77 -1.69 -12.39 23.39
C LYS A 77 -0.93 -12.77 24.66
N GLN A 78 0.08 -11.99 25.04
CA GLN A 78 0.91 -12.22 26.22
C GLN A 78 0.41 -11.44 27.46
N SER A 79 -0.42 -10.42 27.26
CA SER A 79 -1.07 -9.63 28.33
C SER A 79 -2.37 -10.27 28.82
#